data_AF-M0N6H3-F1
#
_entry.id   AF-M0N6H3-F1
#
_cell.length_a   1.000
_cell.length_b   1.000
_cell.length_c   1.000
_cell.angle_alpha   90.00
_cell.angle_beta   90.00
_cell.angle_gamma   90.00
#
_symmetry.space_group_name_H-M   'P 1'
#
loop_
_entity.id
_entity.type
_entity.pdbx_description
1 polymer ?
#
loop_
_entity_poly.entity_id
_entity_poly.type
_entity_poly.pdbx_seq_one_letter_code
_entity_poly.pdbx_strand_id
1 'polypeptide(L)'
;MTDSDLVHDVVGVGLGPFNLGLAALLDGVEESVDAALLEREPEFNWHEGMLLEGTTLEVPFLADLVSLADPTNPHSYLNYLRETGRIYEFYFYETFQTLRREYNDYLQWVCENVDSCRFSREVTELRWDEERDHYVVTARHPETGDRFEYRGENVALGIGSRPQIPESLQGHPDEDVFHTARYRDNRERVLNAESVTVVGSGQSAAEVFQDLLERQPEGRYRLDWLTRSDGFFPMEYSKLGLQHFTPEYEQYVYDLPQGVKDDLIPNQELLYKGVDPETSAEIYDLLYRRSIGDCDPDVGLFAMTEVRDIADTGEAYALDCHQWQAEESFVHESEVVVLGTGYERPIPGFLEPLKEAINWDDKGRFEVTPNHHLDIDVTGDVFLQNAELHTHGVGVPDLGLGCYRNTKFVNRLVGREAYPEDNDTVYQDFAVEQFVERAPSASRQPGSEATPTNDN
;
A
#
# COMPACT_ATOMS: atom_id res chain seq x y z
N MET A 1 -37.70 -7.06 7.23
CA MET A 1 -36.75 -7.60 8.22
C MET A 1 -35.85 -6.45 8.60
N THR A 2 -35.49 -6.29 9.87
CA THR A 2 -34.43 -5.34 10.22
C THR A 2 -33.16 -5.81 9.54
N ASP A 3 -32.34 -4.88 9.05
CA ASP A 3 -31.05 -5.13 8.39
C ASP A 3 -30.15 -6.08 9.21
N SER A 4 -30.37 -6.13 10.53
CA SER A 4 -29.63 -6.95 11.49
C SER A 4 -29.76 -8.46 11.33
N ASP A 5 -30.70 -9.01 10.57
CA ASP A 5 -30.91 -10.47 10.43
C ASP A 5 -30.44 -11.06 9.09
N LEU A 6 -30.00 -10.21 8.17
CA LEU A 6 -29.42 -10.65 6.90
C LEU A 6 -28.01 -11.20 7.15
N VAL A 7 -27.68 -12.30 6.48
CA VAL A 7 -26.32 -12.86 6.44
C VAL A 7 -25.80 -12.60 5.03
N HIS A 8 -24.75 -11.80 4.92
CA HIS A 8 -24.08 -11.48 3.67
C HIS A 8 -23.22 -12.66 3.22
N ASP A 9 -22.97 -12.80 1.92
CA ASP A 9 -21.98 -13.76 1.41
C ASP A 9 -20.56 -13.34 1.84
N VAL A 10 -20.32 -12.02 1.91
CA VAL A 10 -19.05 -11.45 2.38
C VAL A 10 -19.23 -10.12 3.13
N VAL A 11 -18.52 -9.96 4.24
CA VAL A 11 -18.36 -8.67 4.92
C VAL A 11 -16.91 -8.22 4.82
N GLY A 12 -16.66 -7.08 4.16
CA GLY A 12 -15.32 -6.49 4.08
C GLY A 12 -15.04 -5.53 5.23
N VAL A 13 -13.82 -5.57 5.76
CA VAL A 13 -13.34 -4.65 6.81
C VAL A 13 -12.22 -3.79 6.24
N GLY A 14 -12.47 -2.47 6.18
CA GLY A 14 -11.62 -1.48 5.51
C GLY A 14 -11.99 -1.35 4.03
N LEU A 15 -12.07 -0.11 3.53
CA LEU A 15 -12.40 0.19 2.14
C LEU A 15 -11.24 0.95 1.51
N GLY A 16 -10.06 0.32 1.43
CA GLY A 16 -8.97 0.77 0.55
C GLY A 16 -9.21 0.35 -0.91
N PRO A 17 -8.29 0.70 -1.83
CA PRO A 17 -8.42 0.36 -3.25
C PRO A 17 -8.65 -1.14 -3.51
N PHE A 18 -8.02 -2.02 -2.74
CA PHE A 18 -8.17 -3.47 -2.92
C PHE A 18 -9.58 -3.99 -2.62
N ASN A 19 -10.17 -3.60 -1.48
CA ASN A 19 -11.54 -3.99 -1.13
C ASN A 19 -12.58 -3.24 -1.97
N LEU A 20 -12.29 -2.02 -2.41
CA LEU A 20 -13.14 -1.32 -3.38
C LEU A 20 -13.12 -2.03 -4.74
N GLY A 21 -11.97 -2.55 -5.17
CA GLY A 21 -11.85 -3.39 -6.36
C GLY A 21 -12.61 -4.71 -6.22
N LEU A 22 -12.58 -5.33 -5.02
CA LEU A 22 -13.40 -6.50 -4.74
C LEU A 22 -14.89 -6.16 -4.88
N ALA A 23 -15.33 -5.03 -4.31
CA ALA A 23 -16.72 -4.59 -4.39
C ALA A 23 -17.15 -4.31 -5.84
N ALA A 24 -16.31 -3.67 -6.64
CA ALA A 24 -16.57 -3.38 -8.06
C ALA A 24 -16.61 -4.64 -8.94
N LEU A 25 -15.80 -5.66 -8.62
CA LEU A 25 -15.87 -6.96 -9.30
C LEU A 25 -17.11 -7.74 -8.86
N LEU A 26 -17.50 -7.72 -7.58
CA LEU A 26 -18.73 -8.33 -7.11
C LEU A 26 -20.00 -7.68 -7.72
N ASP A 27 -19.97 -6.37 -7.97
CA ASP A 27 -21.06 -5.68 -8.67
C ASP A 27 -21.13 -6.05 -10.17
N GLY A 28 -20.01 -6.45 -10.76
CA GLY A 28 -19.89 -6.79 -12.17
C GLY A 28 -20.17 -8.25 -12.54
N VAL A 29 -20.32 -9.16 -11.57
CA VAL A 29 -20.63 -10.58 -11.85
C VAL A 29 -22.11 -10.80 -12.14
N GLU A 30 -22.43 -11.88 -12.88
CA GLU A 30 -23.82 -12.23 -13.21
C GLU A 30 -24.60 -12.74 -11.98
N GLU A 31 -23.91 -13.37 -11.05
CA GLU A 31 -24.44 -13.86 -9.78
C GLU A 31 -24.76 -12.71 -8.82
N SER A 32 -25.87 -12.83 -8.11
CA SER A 32 -26.16 -11.94 -6.99
C SER A 32 -25.33 -12.36 -5.78
N VAL A 33 -24.23 -11.67 -5.51
CA VAL A 33 -23.44 -11.81 -4.28
C VAL A 33 -23.75 -10.63 -3.36
N ASP A 34 -24.29 -10.90 -2.17
CA ASP A 34 -24.62 -9.89 -1.18
C ASP A 34 -23.38 -9.55 -0.33
N ALA A 35 -22.95 -8.29 -0.41
CA ALA A 35 -21.72 -7.82 0.20
C ALA A 35 -21.94 -6.54 1.01
N ALA A 36 -21.20 -6.39 2.12
CA ALA A 36 -21.12 -5.16 2.89
C ALA A 36 -19.66 -4.82 3.21
N LEU A 37 -19.14 -3.71 2.68
CA LEU A 37 -17.75 -3.28 2.86
C LEU A 37 -17.72 -2.07 3.81
N LEU A 38 -17.07 -2.22 4.96
CA LEU A 38 -17.15 -1.29 6.08
C LEU A 38 -15.93 -0.35 6.10
N GLU A 39 -16.17 0.96 6.07
CA GLU A 39 -15.15 2.01 6.15
C GLU A 39 -15.41 2.89 7.38
N ARG A 40 -14.37 3.19 8.15
CA ARG A 40 -14.50 4.05 9.33
C ARG A 40 -14.70 5.52 8.94
N GLU A 41 -14.04 5.98 7.88
CA GLU A 41 -14.16 7.37 7.44
C GLU A 41 -15.56 7.65 6.89
N PRO A 42 -16.05 8.91 6.94
CA PRO A 42 -17.38 9.27 6.43
C PRO A 42 -17.45 9.28 4.89
N GLU A 43 -16.30 9.36 4.23
CA GLU A 43 -16.14 9.39 2.77
C GLU A 43 -14.81 8.74 2.39
N PHE A 44 -14.69 8.32 1.13
CA PHE A 44 -13.46 7.72 0.63
C PHE A 44 -12.41 8.78 0.34
N ASN A 45 -11.23 8.69 0.96
CA ASN A 45 -10.05 9.47 0.59
C ASN A 45 -8.79 8.59 0.73
N TRP A 46 -8.07 8.38 -0.37
CA TRP A 46 -6.88 7.53 -0.40
C TRP A 46 -5.60 8.36 -0.25
N HIS A 47 -4.88 8.15 0.86
CA HIS A 47 -3.65 8.87 1.21
C HIS A 47 -3.76 10.40 1.11
N GLU A 48 -4.84 10.94 1.65
CA GLU A 48 -5.25 12.34 1.50
C GLU A 48 -4.13 13.37 1.76
N GLY A 49 -3.35 13.17 2.83
CA GLY A 49 -2.25 14.07 3.22
C GLY A 49 -1.04 14.07 2.28
N MET A 50 -1.02 13.17 1.29
CA MET A 50 0.00 13.06 0.24
C MET A 50 -0.58 13.25 -1.18
N LEU A 51 -1.82 13.75 -1.31
CA LEU A 51 -2.38 14.17 -2.60
C LEU A 51 -1.79 15.52 -3.05
N LEU A 52 -0.49 15.50 -3.35
CA LEU A 52 0.26 16.66 -3.83
C LEU A 52 0.01 16.89 -5.33
N GLU A 53 0.04 18.16 -5.73
CA GLU A 53 -0.14 18.54 -7.13
C GLU A 53 0.98 17.95 -7.98
N GLY A 54 0.64 17.43 -9.17
CA GLY A 54 1.62 16.82 -10.08
C GLY A 54 2.03 15.38 -9.76
N THR A 55 1.75 14.86 -8.55
CA THR A 55 2.12 13.48 -8.21
C THR A 55 1.27 12.44 -8.94
N THR A 56 1.94 11.37 -9.40
CA THR A 56 1.35 10.28 -10.16
C THR A 56 1.34 8.97 -9.37
N LEU A 57 0.56 8.01 -9.86
CA LEU A 57 0.75 6.60 -9.51
C LEU A 57 2.01 6.06 -10.19
N GLU A 58 2.65 5.09 -9.55
CA GLU A 58 3.80 4.36 -10.09
C GLU A 58 3.37 3.16 -10.95
N VAL A 59 2.07 3.00 -11.19
CA VAL A 59 1.48 1.96 -12.02
C VAL A 59 0.71 2.59 -13.19
N PRO A 60 0.59 1.90 -14.34
CA PRO A 60 -0.24 2.39 -15.44
C PRO A 60 -1.72 2.42 -15.03
N PHE A 61 -2.52 3.28 -15.66
CA PHE A 61 -3.97 3.35 -15.44
C PHE A 61 -4.72 2.03 -15.69
N LEU A 62 -4.09 1.05 -16.34
CA LEU A 62 -4.61 -0.31 -16.50
C LEU A 62 -4.71 -1.04 -15.15
N ALA A 63 -3.85 -0.70 -14.19
CA ALA A 63 -3.96 -1.11 -12.79
C ALA A 63 -5.02 -0.28 -12.04
N ASP A 64 -6.20 -0.14 -12.67
CA ASP A 64 -7.40 0.33 -11.99
C ASP A 64 -8.02 -0.81 -11.16
N LEU A 65 -9.26 -0.63 -10.72
CA LEU A 65 -9.93 -1.59 -9.84
C LEU A 65 -10.38 -2.89 -10.52
N VAL A 66 -10.53 -2.91 -11.85
CA VAL A 66 -11.29 -3.96 -12.55
C VAL A 66 -10.72 -4.37 -13.91
N SER A 67 -9.99 -3.50 -14.60
CA SER A 67 -9.65 -3.64 -16.03
C SER A 67 -8.76 -4.84 -16.33
N LEU A 68 -7.91 -5.26 -15.40
CA LEU A 68 -7.08 -6.46 -15.59
C LEU A 68 -7.88 -7.76 -15.40
N ALA A 69 -9.04 -7.72 -14.74
CA ALA A 69 -9.95 -8.87 -14.63
C ALA A 69 -11.04 -8.85 -15.72
N ASP A 70 -11.62 -7.69 -15.99
CA ASP A 70 -12.62 -7.46 -17.03
C ASP A 70 -12.56 -6.02 -17.55
N PRO A 71 -11.95 -5.78 -18.74
CA PRO A 71 -11.90 -4.46 -19.36
C PRO A 71 -13.27 -3.87 -19.74
N THR A 72 -14.34 -4.68 -19.70
CA THR A 72 -15.71 -4.24 -20.01
C THR A 72 -16.50 -3.81 -18.78
N ASN A 73 -15.94 -4.02 -17.57
CA ASN A 73 -16.59 -3.67 -16.31
C ASN A 73 -16.90 -2.15 -16.28
N PRO A 74 -18.13 -1.76 -15.92
CA PRO A 74 -18.55 -0.36 -15.90
C PRO A 74 -17.75 0.50 -14.91
N HIS A 75 -17.09 -0.10 -13.92
CA HIS A 75 -16.25 0.57 -12.94
C HIS A 75 -14.81 0.80 -13.41
N SER A 76 -14.48 0.52 -14.68
CA SER A 76 -13.15 0.79 -15.24
C SER A 76 -12.82 2.28 -15.26
N TYR A 77 -11.54 2.60 -15.14
CA TYR A 77 -11.02 3.97 -15.16
C TYR A 77 -11.36 4.70 -16.47
N LEU A 78 -11.30 3.99 -17.61
CA LEU A 78 -11.70 4.56 -18.90
C LEU A 78 -13.21 4.87 -18.95
N ASN A 79 -14.06 4.08 -18.30
CA ASN A 79 -15.47 4.37 -18.22
C ASN A 79 -15.76 5.54 -17.26
N TYR A 80 -15.04 5.66 -16.15
CA TYR A 80 -15.05 6.86 -15.31
C TYR A 80 -14.74 8.12 -16.13
N LEU A 81 -13.66 8.12 -16.92
CA LEU A 81 -13.31 9.25 -17.79
C LEU A 81 -14.40 9.56 -18.82
N ARG A 82 -15.10 8.52 -19.30
CA ARG A 82 -16.22 8.68 -20.24
C ARG A 82 -17.42 9.35 -19.58
N GLU A 83 -17.84 8.85 -18.42
CA GLU A 83 -19.02 9.30 -17.70
C GLU A 83 -18.83 10.70 -17.08
N THR A 84 -17.60 11.04 -16.72
CA THR A 84 -17.23 12.39 -16.22
C THR A 84 -16.90 13.39 -17.33
N GLY A 85 -16.92 12.98 -18.60
CA GLY A 85 -16.70 13.87 -19.75
C GLY A 85 -15.24 14.24 -20.01
N ARG A 86 -14.28 13.54 -19.41
CA ARG A 86 -12.84 13.83 -19.48
C ARG A 86 -12.06 12.95 -20.45
N ILE A 87 -12.70 11.96 -21.08
CA ILE A 87 -12.02 10.96 -21.93
C ILE A 87 -11.15 11.54 -23.04
N TYR A 88 -11.58 12.62 -23.72
CA TYR A 88 -10.76 13.26 -24.76
C TYR A 88 -9.62 14.11 -24.19
N GLU A 89 -9.80 14.69 -23.01
CA GLU A 89 -8.74 15.43 -22.32
C GLU A 89 -7.62 14.46 -21.91
N PHE A 90 -7.99 13.32 -21.33
CA PHE A 90 -7.06 12.25 -20.98
C PHE A 90 -6.40 11.64 -22.23
N TYR A 91 -7.15 11.43 -23.31
CA TYR A 91 -6.61 10.94 -24.57
C TYR A 91 -5.46 11.82 -25.10
N PHE A 92 -5.60 13.15 -25.02
CA PHE A 92 -4.54 14.08 -25.42
C PHE A 92 -3.47 14.30 -24.35
N TYR A 93 -3.73 13.93 -23.10
CA TYR A 93 -2.73 13.94 -22.03
C TYR A 93 -1.63 12.89 -22.26
N GLU A 94 -1.96 11.78 -22.95
CA GLU A 94 -1.03 10.78 -23.51
C GLU A 94 0.02 10.24 -22.51
N THR A 95 -0.38 10.03 -21.27
CA THR A 95 0.44 9.36 -20.25
C THR A 95 -0.23 8.10 -19.74
N PHE A 96 0.57 7.11 -19.33
CA PHE A 96 0.08 5.90 -18.69
C PHE A 96 -0.12 6.08 -17.19
N GLN A 97 0.65 6.96 -16.55
CA GLN A 97 0.60 7.20 -15.11
C GLN A 97 -0.48 8.22 -14.79
N THR A 98 -1.50 7.78 -14.03
CA THR A 98 -2.60 8.64 -13.59
C THR A 98 -2.15 9.53 -12.44
N LEU A 99 -2.62 10.79 -12.40
CA LEU A 99 -2.40 11.67 -11.26
C LEU A 99 -3.09 11.11 -10.01
N ARG A 100 -2.44 11.11 -8.84
CA ARG A 100 -3.02 10.54 -7.61
C ARG A 100 -4.36 11.17 -7.23
N ARG A 101 -4.50 12.48 -7.47
CA ARG A 101 -5.76 13.20 -7.27
C ARG A 101 -6.88 12.70 -8.19
N GLU A 102 -6.57 12.43 -9.45
CA GLU A 102 -7.53 11.90 -10.43
C GLU A 102 -7.89 10.45 -10.11
N TYR A 103 -6.91 9.64 -9.67
CA TYR A 103 -7.20 8.29 -9.20
C TYR A 103 -8.08 8.31 -7.95
N ASN A 104 -7.84 9.19 -6.98
CA ASN A 104 -8.71 9.35 -5.82
C ASN A 104 -10.15 9.72 -6.23
N ASP A 105 -10.31 10.66 -7.17
CA ASP A 105 -11.63 11.05 -7.72
C ASP A 105 -12.31 9.86 -8.42
N TYR A 106 -11.56 9.05 -9.16
CA TYR A 106 -12.04 7.79 -9.72
C TYR A 106 -12.52 6.80 -8.64
N LEU A 107 -11.76 6.58 -7.57
CA LEU A 107 -12.15 5.68 -6.49
C LEU A 107 -13.39 6.20 -5.73
N GLN A 108 -13.51 7.52 -5.54
CA GLN A 108 -14.72 8.14 -5.01
C GLN A 108 -15.92 7.90 -5.92
N TRP A 109 -15.75 8.08 -7.24
CA TRP A 109 -16.80 7.79 -8.21
C TRP A 109 -17.24 6.32 -8.16
N VAL A 110 -16.32 5.35 -8.02
CA VAL A 110 -16.70 3.94 -7.85
C VAL A 110 -17.47 3.73 -6.54
N CYS A 111 -17.03 4.33 -5.42
CA CYS A 111 -17.76 4.26 -4.15
C CYS A 111 -19.22 4.76 -4.27
N GLU A 112 -19.46 5.79 -5.08
CA GLU A 112 -20.81 6.33 -5.32
C GLU A 112 -21.67 5.43 -6.20
N ASN A 113 -21.06 4.55 -7.01
CA ASN A 113 -21.76 3.68 -7.96
C ASN A 113 -21.85 2.21 -7.49
N VAL A 114 -21.23 1.86 -6.35
CA VAL A 114 -21.26 0.51 -5.77
C VAL A 114 -22.07 0.49 -4.46
N ASP A 115 -23.21 -0.20 -4.50
CA ASP A 115 -24.21 -0.22 -3.42
C ASP A 115 -23.74 -0.91 -2.12
N SER A 116 -22.63 -1.64 -2.12
CA SER A 116 -22.14 -2.42 -0.98
C SER A 116 -21.27 -1.63 -0.01
N CYS A 117 -20.90 -0.38 -0.33
CA CYS A 117 -20.06 0.47 0.53
C CYS A 117 -20.83 1.01 1.75
N ARG A 118 -20.23 0.93 2.95
CA ARG A 118 -20.81 1.39 4.22
C ARG A 118 -19.80 2.24 4.99
N PHE A 119 -19.91 3.55 4.87
CA PHE A 119 -19.07 4.54 5.57
C PHE A 119 -19.49 4.75 7.03
N SER A 120 -18.63 5.40 7.82
CA SER A 120 -18.83 5.62 9.26
C SER A 120 -19.11 4.31 10.02
N ARG A 121 -18.35 3.26 9.71
CA ARG A 121 -18.37 1.92 10.31
C ARG A 121 -16.97 1.54 10.77
N GLU A 122 -16.59 2.03 11.95
CA GLU A 122 -15.37 1.58 12.61
C GLU A 122 -15.58 0.18 13.20
N VAL A 123 -14.93 -0.84 12.62
CA VAL A 123 -14.99 -2.21 13.12
C VAL A 123 -14.22 -2.32 14.43
N THR A 124 -14.88 -2.87 15.45
CA THR A 124 -14.34 -2.99 16.82
C THR A 124 -14.20 -4.43 17.28
N GLU A 125 -14.93 -5.36 16.66
CA GLU A 125 -14.87 -6.79 17.00
C GLU A 125 -15.24 -7.63 15.78
N LEU A 126 -14.46 -8.69 15.54
CA LEU A 126 -14.79 -9.76 14.62
C LEU A 126 -14.75 -11.08 15.40
N ARG A 127 -15.84 -11.86 15.33
CA ARG A 127 -15.95 -13.17 15.99
C ARG A 127 -16.66 -14.18 15.10
N TRP A 128 -16.44 -15.46 15.37
CA TRP A 128 -17.17 -16.57 14.78
C TRP A 128 -18.40 -16.92 15.63
N ASP A 129 -19.55 -17.23 15.02
CA ASP A 129 -20.73 -17.79 15.68
C ASP A 129 -20.83 -19.29 15.34
N GLU A 130 -20.31 -20.15 16.22
CA GLU A 130 -20.31 -21.61 16.05
C GLU A 130 -21.70 -22.23 15.92
N GLU A 131 -22.75 -21.59 16.45
CA GLU A 131 -24.11 -22.16 16.36
C GLU A 131 -24.74 -21.92 14.98
N ARG A 132 -24.25 -20.93 14.25
CA ARG A 132 -24.85 -20.46 12.99
C ARG A 132 -23.89 -20.49 11.79
N ASP A 133 -22.65 -20.91 12.01
CA ASP A 133 -21.59 -21.06 11.00
C ASP A 133 -21.36 -19.77 10.18
N HIS A 134 -21.23 -18.63 10.84
CA HIS A 134 -20.88 -17.36 10.18
C HIS A 134 -20.11 -16.39 11.10
N TYR A 135 -19.49 -15.39 10.48
CA TYR A 135 -18.86 -14.28 11.18
C TYR A 135 -19.87 -13.25 11.65
N VAL A 136 -19.60 -12.66 12.81
CA VAL A 136 -20.30 -11.48 13.33
C VAL A 136 -19.31 -10.33 13.48
N VAL A 137 -19.58 -9.24 12.76
CA VAL A 137 -18.75 -8.03 12.72
C VAL A 137 -19.47 -6.92 13.47
N THR A 138 -18.91 -6.48 14.60
CA THR A 138 -19.43 -5.33 15.35
C THR A 138 -18.71 -4.06 14.92
N ALA A 139 -19.47 -3.07 14.45
CA ALA A 139 -18.95 -1.76 14.10
C ALA A 139 -19.62 -0.65 14.92
N ARG A 140 -18.98 0.52 14.96
CA ARG A 140 -19.50 1.73 15.59
C ARG A 140 -19.39 2.92 14.66
N HIS A 141 -20.33 3.86 14.78
CA HIS A 141 -20.15 5.18 14.19
C HIS A 141 -19.03 5.91 14.95
N PRO A 142 -17.96 6.41 14.30
CA PRO A 142 -16.84 7.05 15.00
C PRO A 142 -17.27 8.27 15.85
N GLU A 143 -18.18 9.09 15.33
CA GLU A 143 -18.67 10.29 16.03
C GLU A 143 -19.82 10.04 17.02
N THR A 144 -20.87 9.32 16.64
CA THR A 144 -22.07 9.15 17.49
C THR A 144 -21.97 7.97 18.46
N GLY A 145 -21.10 7.01 18.17
CA GLY A 145 -20.98 5.76 18.92
C GLY A 145 -22.11 4.75 18.66
N ASP A 146 -22.98 5.00 17.69
CA ASP A 146 -24.07 4.08 17.32
C ASP A 146 -23.49 2.71 16.92
N ARG A 147 -24.05 1.63 17.50
CA ARG A 147 -23.59 0.27 17.26
C ARG A 147 -24.28 -0.34 16.05
N PHE A 148 -23.50 -0.95 15.17
CA PHE A 148 -23.94 -1.77 14.04
C PHE A 148 -23.42 -3.19 14.21
N GLU A 149 -24.17 -4.14 13.65
CA GLU A 149 -23.79 -5.55 13.63
C GLU A 149 -24.08 -6.09 12.23
N TYR A 150 -23.07 -6.70 11.62
CA TYR A 150 -23.14 -7.35 10.31
C TYR A 150 -22.83 -8.83 10.47
N ARG A 151 -23.43 -9.67 9.63
CA ARG A 151 -23.19 -11.11 9.60
C ARG A 151 -22.74 -11.50 8.21
N GLY A 152 -21.74 -12.36 8.12
CA GLY A 152 -21.17 -12.77 6.83
C GLY A 152 -20.69 -14.21 6.86
N GLU A 153 -20.94 -14.97 5.80
CA GLU A 153 -20.34 -16.30 5.62
C GLU A 153 -18.82 -16.21 5.52
N ASN A 154 -18.33 -15.18 4.83
CA ASN A 154 -16.91 -14.89 4.62
C ASN A 154 -16.55 -13.46 5.02
N VAL A 155 -15.27 -13.19 5.21
CA VAL A 155 -14.74 -11.85 5.53
C VAL A 155 -13.60 -11.48 4.60
N ALA A 156 -13.56 -10.23 4.13
CA ALA A 156 -12.44 -9.65 3.39
C ALA A 156 -11.73 -8.57 4.21
N LEU A 157 -10.52 -8.85 4.71
CA LEU A 157 -9.73 -7.94 5.53
C LEU A 157 -8.81 -7.08 4.67
N GLY A 158 -9.23 -5.83 4.43
CA GLY A 158 -8.49 -4.78 3.71
C GLY A 158 -8.11 -3.63 4.63
N ILE A 159 -7.53 -3.94 5.79
CA ILE A 159 -7.23 -3.01 6.89
C ILE A 159 -6.14 -1.97 6.61
N GLY A 160 -5.55 -1.99 5.41
CA GLY A 160 -4.58 -1.01 4.96
C GLY A 160 -3.30 -0.99 5.80
N SER A 161 -2.70 0.19 5.91
CA SER A 161 -1.50 0.42 6.72
C SER A 161 -1.62 1.76 7.43
N ARG A 162 -0.87 1.95 8.52
CA ARG A 162 -0.84 3.21 9.27
C ARG A 162 0.56 3.83 9.27
N PRO A 163 0.68 5.17 9.30
CA PRO A 163 1.96 5.84 9.46
C PRO A 163 2.77 5.24 10.61
N GLN A 164 4.05 4.95 10.35
CA GLN A 164 4.96 4.40 11.35
C GLN A 164 6.01 5.46 11.69
N ILE A 165 5.95 5.98 12.92
CA ILE A 165 7.01 6.81 13.48
C ILE A 165 7.76 5.96 14.51
N PRO A 166 9.09 5.78 14.42
CA PRO A 166 9.88 5.09 15.43
C PRO A 166 9.67 5.72 16.82
N GLU A 167 9.61 4.90 17.88
CA GLU A 167 9.31 5.37 19.25
C GLU A 167 10.24 6.51 19.71
N SER A 168 11.51 6.47 19.31
CA SER A 168 12.50 7.50 19.64
C SER A 168 12.29 8.83 18.92
N LEU A 169 11.39 8.92 17.94
CA LEU A 169 11.08 10.15 17.20
C LEU A 169 9.67 10.68 17.53
N GLN A 170 8.97 10.05 18.48
CA GLN A 170 7.62 10.44 18.91
C GLN A 170 7.64 11.41 20.10
N GLY A 171 6.47 11.97 20.44
CA GLY A 171 6.28 12.76 21.66
C GLY A 171 6.44 14.28 21.50
N HIS A 172 6.50 14.74 20.25
CA HIS A 172 6.58 16.14 19.87
C HIS A 172 5.23 16.65 19.34
N PRO A 173 5.00 17.98 19.27
CA PRO A 173 3.84 18.56 18.60
C PRO A 173 3.69 18.07 17.15
N ASP A 174 2.49 17.59 16.80
CA ASP A 174 2.15 17.04 15.47
C ASP A 174 2.18 18.08 14.34
N GLU A 175 2.37 19.37 14.65
CA GLU A 175 2.55 20.46 13.68
C GLU A 175 4.02 20.71 13.32
N ASP A 176 4.95 20.28 14.18
CA ASP A 176 6.38 20.51 14.02
C ASP A 176 7.16 19.25 13.65
N VAL A 177 6.83 18.10 14.25
CA VAL A 177 7.47 16.81 13.95
C VAL A 177 6.38 15.80 13.60
N PHE A 178 6.25 15.50 12.31
CA PHE A 178 5.11 14.72 11.83
C PHE A 178 5.44 13.82 10.64
N HIS A 179 4.67 12.77 10.46
CA HIS A 179 4.80 11.85 9.33
C HIS A 179 4.34 12.48 8.01
N THR A 180 4.95 12.13 6.87
CA THR A 180 4.56 12.64 5.53
C THR A 180 3.05 12.55 5.25
N ALA A 181 2.36 11.57 5.83
CA ALA A 181 0.89 11.43 5.79
C ALA A 181 0.10 12.65 6.31
N ARG A 182 0.74 13.58 7.05
CA ARG A 182 0.15 14.84 7.55
C ARG A 182 0.69 16.07 6.84
N TYR A 183 1.54 15.89 5.82
CA TYR A 183 2.25 16.99 5.18
C TYR A 183 1.31 18.05 4.60
N ARG A 184 0.26 17.65 3.89
CA ARG A 184 -0.70 18.61 3.32
C ARG A 184 -1.39 19.47 4.39
N ASP A 185 -1.72 18.88 5.54
CA ASP A 185 -2.39 19.56 6.65
C ASP A 185 -1.46 20.57 7.33
N ASN A 186 -0.18 20.22 7.44
CA ASN A 186 0.83 21.04 8.11
C ASN A 186 1.64 21.95 7.17
N ARG A 187 1.42 21.90 5.85
CA ARG A 187 2.26 22.60 4.86
C ARG A 187 2.38 24.10 5.12
N GLU A 188 1.32 24.77 5.56
CA GLU A 188 1.38 26.20 5.90
C GLU A 188 2.37 26.46 7.05
N ARG A 189 2.39 25.60 8.08
CA ARG A 189 3.36 25.66 9.17
C ARG A 189 4.79 25.45 8.66
N VAL A 190 4.98 24.50 7.74
CA VAL A 190 6.30 24.22 7.12
C VAL A 190 6.83 25.42 6.34
N LEU A 191 5.99 26.04 5.51
CA LEU A 191 6.41 27.16 4.63
C LEU A 191 6.76 28.44 5.42
N ASN A 192 6.31 28.54 6.68
CA ASN A 192 6.59 29.67 7.57
C ASN A 192 7.79 29.43 8.52
N ALA A 193 8.40 28.25 8.50
CA ALA A 193 9.57 27.92 9.31
C ALA A 193 10.85 28.60 8.78
N GLU A 194 11.89 28.66 9.61
CA GLU A 194 13.25 29.08 9.21
C GLU A 194 14.09 27.90 8.69
N SER A 195 13.80 26.67 9.12
CA SER A 195 14.45 25.46 8.66
C SER A 195 13.51 24.24 8.67
N VAL A 196 13.66 23.39 7.65
CA VAL A 196 12.85 22.19 7.46
C VAL A 196 13.76 21.01 7.12
N THR A 197 13.59 19.89 7.82
CA THR A 197 14.31 18.65 7.54
C THR A 197 13.34 17.53 7.16
N VAL A 198 13.50 16.97 5.98
CA VAL A 198 12.81 15.75 5.53
C VAL A 198 13.69 14.54 5.87
N VAL A 199 13.12 13.52 6.53
CA VAL A 199 13.83 12.29 6.93
C VAL A 199 13.24 11.08 6.21
N GLY A 200 14.05 10.32 5.48
CA GLY A 200 13.64 9.10 4.76
C GLY A 200 14.08 9.08 3.30
N SER A 201 14.05 7.93 2.62
CA SER A 201 14.43 7.80 1.19
C SER A 201 13.32 7.38 0.25
N GLY A 202 12.13 7.07 0.74
CA GLY A 202 11.04 6.59 -0.12
C GLY A 202 10.42 7.72 -0.95
N GLN A 203 9.56 7.33 -1.91
CA GLN A 203 8.85 8.26 -2.78
C GLN A 203 8.18 9.42 -2.04
N SER A 204 7.47 9.15 -0.93
CA SER A 204 6.81 10.23 -0.18
C SER A 204 7.78 11.29 0.38
N ALA A 205 9.00 10.88 0.78
CA ALA A 205 10.01 11.84 1.24
C ALA A 205 10.53 12.69 0.06
N ALA A 206 10.71 12.07 -1.11
CA ALA A 206 11.12 12.75 -2.33
C ALA A 206 10.08 13.78 -2.80
N GLU A 207 8.80 13.40 -2.81
CA GLU A 207 7.70 14.28 -3.22
C GLU A 207 7.52 15.48 -2.28
N VAL A 208 7.62 15.25 -0.96
CA VAL A 208 7.61 16.34 0.03
C VAL A 208 8.81 17.26 -0.19
N PHE A 209 10.01 16.69 -0.35
CA PHE A 209 11.21 17.48 -0.62
C PHE A 209 11.07 18.28 -1.92
N GLN A 210 10.50 17.70 -2.98
CA GLN A 210 10.26 18.36 -4.24
C GLN A 210 9.26 19.52 -4.12
N ASP A 211 8.08 19.31 -3.50
CA ASP A 211 7.08 20.38 -3.31
C ASP A 211 7.66 21.52 -2.47
N LEU A 212 8.42 21.20 -1.41
CA LEU A 212 9.13 22.21 -0.62
C LEU A 212 10.24 22.90 -1.39
N LEU A 213 11.00 22.16 -2.20
CA LEU A 213 12.03 22.75 -3.04
C LEU A 213 11.38 23.75 -4.00
N GLU A 214 10.33 23.37 -4.71
CA GLU A 214 9.59 24.24 -5.64
C GLU A 214 9.11 25.55 -4.99
N ARG A 215 8.67 25.50 -3.73
CA ARG A 215 8.13 26.64 -2.96
C ARG A 215 9.17 27.46 -2.19
N GLN A 216 10.39 26.98 -2.02
CA GLN A 216 11.46 27.68 -1.31
C GLN A 216 11.77 29.11 -1.80
N PRO A 217 11.53 29.53 -3.06
CA PRO A 217 11.69 30.94 -3.44
C PRO A 217 10.71 31.88 -2.74
N GLU A 218 9.57 31.36 -2.27
CA GLU A 218 8.52 32.08 -1.56
C GLU A 218 8.75 32.06 -0.04
N GLY A 219 9.16 30.91 0.52
CA GLY A 219 9.50 30.72 1.93
C GLY A 219 11.02 30.65 2.14
N ARG A 220 11.60 31.54 2.94
CA ARG A 220 13.07 31.66 3.09
C ARG A 220 13.67 30.64 4.06
N TYR A 221 13.21 29.39 4.01
CA TYR A 221 13.74 28.32 4.86
C TYR A 221 14.93 27.62 4.22
N ARG A 222 15.84 27.13 5.07
CA ARG A 222 16.79 26.08 4.72
C ARG A 222 16.05 24.75 4.60
N LEU A 223 16.36 23.96 3.57
CA LEU A 223 15.72 22.65 3.34
C LEU A 223 16.75 21.52 3.34
N ASP A 224 16.68 20.61 4.31
CA ASP A 224 17.58 19.48 4.43
C ASP A 224 16.86 18.15 4.19
N TRP A 225 17.52 17.19 3.53
CA TRP A 225 17.02 15.83 3.29
C TRP A 225 18.01 14.80 3.82
N LEU A 226 17.63 14.12 4.89
CA LEU A 226 18.45 13.10 5.56
C LEU A 226 17.87 11.71 5.28
N THR A 227 18.72 10.73 4.99
CA THR A 227 18.27 9.34 4.87
C THR A 227 19.30 8.35 5.40
N ARG A 228 18.81 7.29 6.05
CA ARG A 228 19.62 6.15 6.49
C ARG A 228 20.15 5.32 5.31
N SER A 229 19.45 5.34 4.19
CA SER A 229 19.80 4.55 3.00
C SER A 229 21.18 4.92 2.45
N ASP A 230 21.81 3.97 1.77
CA ASP A 230 23.10 4.13 1.08
C ASP A 230 23.15 5.33 0.12
N GLY A 231 21.99 5.72 -0.41
CA GLY A 231 21.81 6.85 -1.29
C GLY A 231 20.33 7.14 -1.55
N PHE A 232 20.08 8.12 -2.41
CA PHE A 232 18.75 8.39 -2.97
C PHE A 232 18.59 7.57 -4.25
N PHE A 233 18.31 6.28 -4.09
CA PHE A 233 18.27 5.35 -5.22
C PHE A 233 16.87 5.30 -5.87
N PRO A 234 16.84 5.18 -7.20
CA PRO A 234 15.57 5.02 -7.89
C PRO A 234 14.97 3.64 -7.60
N MET A 235 13.65 3.55 -7.71
CA MET A 235 12.95 2.28 -7.77
C MET A 235 13.26 1.56 -9.09
N GLU A 236 13.28 0.23 -9.06
CA GLU A 236 13.44 -0.59 -10.25
C GLU A 236 12.20 -0.50 -11.15
N TYR A 237 12.36 0.08 -12.34
CA TYR A 237 11.28 0.29 -13.31
C TYR A 237 11.60 -0.28 -14.70
N SER A 238 12.65 -1.10 -14.81
CA SER A 238 12.96 -1.78 -16.08
C SER A 238 11.93 -2.87 -16.37
N LYS A 239 11.61 -3.07 -17.65
CA LYS A 239 10.59 -4.04 -18.09
C LYS A 239 10.86 -5.50 -17.66
N LEU A 240 12.12 -5.86 -17.42
CA LEU A 240 12.46 -7.19 -16.90
C LEU A 240 12.36 -7.21 -15.37
N GLY A 241 12.77 -6.15 -14.68
CA GLY A 241 12.58 -6.00 -13.24
C GLY A 241 11.11 -6.06 -12.85
N LEU A 242 10.24 -5.35 -13.59
CA LEU A 242 8.80 -5.30 -13.35
C LEU A 242 8.08 -6.66 -13.45
N GLN A 243 8.68 -7.69 -14.04
CA GLN A 243 8.09 -9.03 -14.02
C GLN A 243 8.07 -9.67 -12.62
N HIS A 244 8.70 -9.05 -11.60
CA HIS A 244 8.53 -9.47 -10.21
C HIS A 244 7.16 -9.08 -9.63
N PHE A 245 6.39 -8.24 -10.32
CA PHE A 245 5.03 -7.85 -9.93
C PHE A 245 3.97 -8.64 -10.69
N THR A 246 4.14 -9.97 -10.76
CA THR A 246 3.22 -10.88 -11.49
C THR A 246 2.83 -12.10 -10.66
N PRO A 247 1.73 -12.79 -11.03
CA PRO A 247 1.28 -14.02 -10.39
C PRO A 247 2.37 -15.09 -10.24
N GLU A 248 3.24 -15.22 -11.24
CA GLU A 248 4.29 -16.25 -11.27
C GLU A 248 5.38 -15.98 -10.24
N TYR A 249 5.76 -14.72 -10.05
CA TYR A 249 6.74 -14.36 -9.04
C TYR A 249 6.15 -14.55 -7.63
N GLU A 250 4.90 -14.15 -7.43
CA GLU A 250 4.17 -14.37 -6.18
C GLU A 250 4.13 -15.86 -5.82
N GLN A 251 3.72 -16.71 -6.76
CA GLN A 251 3.67 -18.17 -6.57
C GLN A 251 5.07 -18.73 -6.28
N TYR A 252 6.09 -18.30 -7.01
CA TYR A 252 7.48 -18.68 -6.74
C TYR A 252 7.89 -18.33 -5.32
N VAL A 253 7.63 -17.10 -4.86
CA VAL A 253 7.94 -16.68 -3.49
C VAL A 253 7.16 -17.53 -2.50
N TYR A 254 5.88 -17.77 -2.72
CA TYR A 254 5.04 -18.59 -1.85
C TYR A 254 5.59 -20.01 -1.67
N ASP A 255 6.14 -20.62 -2.72
CA ASP A 255 6.67 -21.99 -2.67
C ASP A 255 8.02 -22.09 -1.94
N LEU A 256 8.75 -20.98 -1.74
CA LEU A 256 10.01 -20.97 -0.99
C LEU A 256 9.81 -21.25 0.51
N PRO A 257 10.74 -21.95 1.19
CA PRO A 257 10.69 -22.09 2.64
C PRO A 257 10.62 -20.75 3.37
N GLN A 258 9.89 -20.66 4.49
CA GLN A 258 9.65 -19.39 5.18
C GLN A 258 10.93 -18.65 5.58
N GLY A 259 11.98 -19.36 6.02
CA GLY A 259 13.27 -18.75 6.32
C GLY A 259 13.93 -18.07 5.11
N VAL A 260 13.73 -18.62 3.90
CA VAL A 260 14.24 -18.00 2.66
C VAL A 260 13.44 -16.76 2.30
N LYS A 261 12.10 -16.80 2.46
CA LYS A 261 11.23 -15.63 2.23
C LYS A 261 11.62 -14.46 3.15
N ASP A 262 11.84 -14.77 4.42
CA ASP A 262 12.19 -13.80 5.45
C ASP A 262 13.54 -13.10 5.20
N ASP A 263 14.48 -13.78 4.52
CA ASP A 263 15.73 -13.18 4.07
C ASP A 263 15.57 -12.45 2.72
N LEU A 264 14.77 -12.99 1.80
CA LEU A 264 14.59 -12.47 0.44
C LEU A 264 13.88 -11.12 0.42
N ILE A 265 12.71 -11.02 1.04
CA ILE A 265 11.82 -9.86 0.89
C ILE A 265 12.47 -8.55 1.39
N PRO A 266 13.17 -8.51 2.54
CA PRO A 266 13.88 -7.31 2.97
C PRO A 266 15.04 -6.89 2.05
N ASN A 267 15.55 -7.79 1.20
CA ASN A 267 16.59 -7.47 0.21
C ASN A 267 16.01 -6.99 -1.13
N GLN A 268 14.70 -6.85 -1.24
CA GLN A 268 14.00 -6.41 -2.45
C GLN A 268 13.39 -5.02 -2.32
N GLU A 269 13.86 -4.21 -1.37
CA GLU A 269 13.29 -2.89 -1.11
C GLU A 269 13.32 -1.97 -2.33
N LEU A 270 14.36 -2.03 -3.17
CA LEU A 270 14.42 -1.20 -4.38
C LEU A 270 13.39 -1.58 -5.45
N LEU A 271 12.70 -2.72 -5.32
CA LEU A 271 11.57 -3.02 -6.20
C LEU A 271 10.37 -2.10 -5.91
N TYR A 272 10.17 -1.64 -4.66
CA TYR A 272 8.94 -0.94 -4.26
C TYR A 272 9.08 0.22 -3.26
N LYS A 273 10.29 0.50 -2.75
CA LYS A 273 10.58 1.58 -1.77
C LYS A 273 11.55 2.66 -2.29
N GLY A 274 11.95 2.57 -3.56
CA GLY A 274 12.83 3.57 -4.17
C GLY A 274 12.10 4.88 -4.48
N VAL A 275 12.83 5.85 -5.02
CA VAL A 275 12.25 7.07 -5.59
C VAL A 275 11.93 6.84 -7.06
N ASP A 276 10.82 7.35 -7.55
CA ASP A 276 10.52 7.33 -8.98
C ASP A 276 11.65 8.04 -9.77
N PRO A 277 12.16 7.43 -10.87
CA PRO A 277 13.24 8.01 -11.66
C PRO A 277 12.95 9.42 -12.20
N GLU A 278 11.70 9.74 -12.54
CA GLU A 278 11.31 11.06 -13.05
C GLU A 278 11.34 12.09 -11.90
N THR A 279 10.77 11.76 -10.75
CA THR A 279 10.82 12.58 -9.53
C THR A 279 12.27 12.90 -9.14
N SER A 280 13.14 11.89 -9.15
CA SER A 280 14.57 12.09 -8.86
C SER A 280 15.25 13.02 -9.87
N ALA A 281 14.90 12.91 -11.16
CA ALA A 281 15.44 13.77 -12.21
C ALA A 281 14.94 15.21 -12.06
N GLU A 282 13.65 15.41 -11.76
CA GLU A 282 13.04 16.72 -11.57
C GLU A 282 13.63 17.48 -10.39
N ILE A 283 13.87 16.81 -9.26
CA ILE A 283 14.57 17.38 -8.11
C ILE A 283 15.96 17.88 -8.53
N TYR A 284 16.74 17.03 -9.21
CA TYR A 284 18.09 17.40 -9.64
C TYR A 284 18.09 18.56 -10.64
N ASP A 285 17.20 18.52 -11.63
CA ASP A 285 17.05 19.57 -12.64
C ASP A 285 16.61 20.90 -12.02
N LEU A 286 15.79 20.88 -10.97
CA LEU A 286 15.42 22.08 -10.23
C LEU A 286 16.60 22.63 -9.41
N LEU A 287 17.35 21.78 -8.71
CA LEU A 287 18.57 22.19 -8.01
C LEU A 287 19.58 22.84 -8.97
N TYR A 288 19.85 22.20 -10.11
CA TYR A 288 20.77 22.71 -11.12
C TYR A 288 20.31 24.04 -11.72
N ARG A 289 19.01 24.18 -12.04
CA ARG A 289 18.46 25.46 -12.55
C ARG A 289 18.64 26.59 -11.54
N ARG A 290 18.56 26.29 -10.24
CA ARG A 290 18.68 27.30 -9.17
C ARG A 290 20.12 27.67 -8.86
N SER A 291 21.08 26.78 -9.05
CA SER A 291 22.50 27.08 -8.90
C SER A 291 23.08 27.94 -10.05
N ILE A 292 22.25 28.43 -10.98
CA ILE A 292 22.71 29.31 -12.07
C ILE A 292 22.90 30.73 -11.53
N GLY A 293 24.14 31.22 -11.57
CA GLY A 293 24.56 32.45 -10.92
C GLY A 293 25.19 32.14 -9.56
N ASP A 294 25.81 33.11 -8.89
CA ASP A 294 26.54 32.89 -7.62
C ASP A 294 25.60 32.66 -6.41
N CYS A 295 24.52 31.89 -6.59
CA CYS A 295 23.45 31.67 -5.61
C CYS A 295 23.07 30.18 -5.58
N ASP A 296 23.84 29.34 -4.87
CA ASP A 296 23.40 27.97 -4.62
C ASP A 296 22.11 27.96 -3.77
N PRO A 297 21.16 27.04 -4.03
CA PRO A 297 19.98 26.91 -3.19
C PRO A 297 20.37 26.52 -1.75
N ASP A 298 19.69 27.06 -0.74
CA ASP A 298 19.96 26.77 0.68
C ASP A 298 19.40 25.40 1.06
N VAL A 299 20.12 24.37 0.63
CA VAL A 299 19.71 22.98 0.64
C VAL A 299 20.84 22.08 1.11
N GLY A 300 20.54 21.03 1.89
CA GLY A 300 21.46 19.95 2.21
C GLY A 300 20.85 18.58 1.92
N LEU A 301 21.62 17.67 1.30
CA LEU A 301 21.21 16.28 1.10
C LEU A 301 22.28 15.39 1.73
N PHE A 302 21.88 14.50 2.64
CA PHE A 302 22.81 13.62 3.33
C PHE A 302 22.28 12.19 3.47
N ALA A 303 22.87 11.29 2.68
CA ALA A 303 22.60 9.86 2.76
C ALA A 303 23.41 9.20 3.89
N MET A 304 23.13 7.91 4.14
CA MET A 304 23.79 7.07 5.13
C MET A 304 23.75 7.65 6.55
N THR A 305 22.73 8.45 6.85
CA THR A 305 22.55 9.19 8.10
C THR A 305 21.28 8.72 8.79
N GLU A 306 21.45 8.02 9.91
CA GLU A 306 20.34 7.62 10.78
C GLU A 306 20.01 8.76 11.76
N VAL A 307 18.75 9.18 11.80
CA VAL A 307 18.23 10.04 12.88
C VAL A 307 17.77 9.13 14.00
N ARG A 308 18.45 9.19 15.15
CA ARG A 308 18.25 8.28 16.28
C ARG A 308 17.25 8.79 17.30
N ASP A 309 17.28 10.09 17.55
CA ASP A 309 16.47 10.77 18.57
C ASP A 309 16.22 12.21 18.14
N ILE A 310 15.16 12.82 18.70
CA ILE A 310 14.80 14.22 18.50
C ILE A 310 14.57 14.86 19.86
N ALA A 311 15.23 15.99 20.11
CA ALA A 311 15.07 16.74 21.36
C ALA A 311 14.56 18.16 21.08
N ASP A 312 13.53 18.58 21.83
CA ASP A 312 13.04 19.96 21.83
C ASP A 312 14.06 20.90 22.50
N THR A 313 14.49 21.95 21.81
CA THR A 313 15.42 22.98 22.31
C THR A 313 14.70 24.26 22.77
N GLY A 314 13.38 24.32 22.60
CA GLY A 314 12.49 25.44 22.90
C GLY A 314 12.16 26.33 21.71
N GLU A 315 13.07 26.43 20.73
CA GLU A 315 12.87 27.20 19.48
C GLU A 315 12.93 26.30 18.23
N ALA A 316 13.55 25.13 18.34
CA ALA A 316 13.71 24.16 17.26
C ALA A 316 13.86 22.73 17.82
N TYR A 317 14.15 21.77 16.95
CA TYR A 317 14.40 20.38 17.29
C TYR A 317 15.84 20.00 16.94
N ALA A 318 16.56 19.43 17.91
CA ALA A 318 17.89 18.87 17.74
C ALA A 318 17.78 17.39 17.39
N LEU A 319 18.16 17.04 16.16
CA LEU A 319 18.21 15.67 15.66
C LEU A 319 19.58 15.06 16.01
N ASP A 320 19.59 13.95 16.77
CA ASP A 320 20.79 13.13 16.98
C ASP A 320 21.02 12.26 15.75
N CYS A 321 22.02 12.64 14.93
CA CYS A 321 22.32 12.00 13.66
C CYS A 321 23.56 11.12 13.79
N HIS A 322 23.54 9.96 13.14
CA HIS A 322 24.69 9.08 13.00
C HIS A 322 24.93 8.70 11.55
N GLN A 323 26.06 9.13 11.01
CA GLN A 323 26.55 8.67 9.72
C GLN A 323 27.23 7.31 9.93
N TRP A 324 26.56 6.24 9.51
CA TRP A 324 26.92 4.87 9.92
C TRP A 324 28.10 4.26 9.14
N GLN A 325 28.49 4.82 7.99
CA GLN A 325 29.67 4.36 7.25
C GLN A 325 30.99 4.92 7.82
N ALA A 326 30.96 6.17 8.26
CA ALA A 326 32.07 6.87 8.89
C ALA A 326 32.12 6.63 10.40
N GLU A 327 31.03 6.08 10.98
CA GLU A 327 30.81 5.94 12.42
C GLU A 327 30.87 7.29 13.16
N GLU A 328 30.39 8.36 12.52
CA GLU A 328 30.41 9.73 13.06
C GLU A 328 29.02 10.18 13.50
N SER A 329 28.93 10.78 14.69
CA SER A 329 27.69 11.36 15.21
C SER A 329 27.77 12.88 15.26
N PHE A 330 26.65 13.53 14.96
CA PHE A 330 26.52 14.97 14.97
C PHE A 330 25.08 15.37 15.31
N VAL A 331 24.89 16.62 15.71
CA VAL A 331 23.57 17.19 15.95
C VAL A 331 23.22 18.12 14.80
N HIS A 332 22.00 18.00 14.29
CA HIS A 332 21.43 18.90 13.30
C HIS A 332 20.17 19.55 13.88
N GLU A 333 20.07 20.87 13.82
CA GLU A 333 18.90 21.60 14.33
C GLU A 333 17.96 21.97 13.20
N SER A 334 16.65 21.79 13.42
CA SER A 334 15.61 22.10 12.45
C SER A 334 14.33 22.54 13.16
N GLU A 335 13.65 23.56 12.67
CA GLU A 335 12.41 24.05 13.28
C GLU A 335 11.23 23.09 13.01
N VAL A 336 11.22 22.46 11.83
CA VAL A 336 10.20 21.48 11.43
C VAL A 336 10.86 20.22 10.87
N VAL A 337 10.39 19.05 11.30
CA VAL A 337 10.88 17.75 10.84
C VAL A 337 9.73 16.95 10.21
N VAL A 338 9.89 16.60 8.93
CA VAL A 338 8.93 15.77 8.20
C VAL A 338 9.47 14.36 8.06
N LEU A 339 8.79 13.39 8.66
CA LEU A 339 9.21 12.00 8.76
C LEU A 339 8.57 11.15 7.65
N GLY A 340 9.35 10.81 6.62
CA GLY A 340 9.03 9.82 5.59
C GLY A 340 9.47 8.41 6.01
N THR A 341 9.06 7.97 7.19
CA THR A 341 9.48 6.70 7.81
C THR A 341 8.63 5.50 7.43
N GLY A 342 7.63 5.69 6.56
CA GLY A 342 6.85 4.62 5.96
C GLY A 342 5.65 4.20 6.80
N TYR A 343 5.11 3.03 6.49
CA TYR A 343 3.87 2.54 7.07
C TYR A 343 4.05 1.13 7.64
N GLU A 344 3.34 0.86 8.72
CA GLU A 344 3.26 -0.47 9.33
C GLU A 344 1.85 -1.07 9.20
N ARG A 345 1.78 -2.39 9.34
CA ARG A 345 0.55 -3.19 9.26
C ARG A 345 0.36 -3.93 10.58
N PRO A 346 -0.19 -3.26 11.60
CA PRO A 346 -0.43 -3.89 12.88
C PRO A 346 -1.54 -4.94 12.74
N ILE A 347 -1.46 -6.01 13.53
CA ILE A 347 -2.60 -6.92 13.73
C ILE A 347 -3.71 -6.14 14.44
N PRO A 348 -4.90 -5.99 13.84
CA PRO A 348 -5.97 -5.21 14.46
C PRO A 348 -6.50 -5.88 15.73
N GLY A 349 -6.77 -5.07 16.76
CA GLY A 349 -7.33 -5.56 18.02
C GLY A 349 -8.71 -6.21 17.89
N PHE A 350 -9.47 -5.89 16.83
CA PHE A 350 -10.77 -6.51 16.59
C PHE A 350 -10.69 -8.01 16.26
N LEU A 351 -9.50 -8.54 15.93
CA LEU A 351 -9.27 -9.97 15.67
C LEU A 351 -8.98 -10.78 16.94
N GLU A 352 -8.83 -10.13 18.10
CA GLU A 352 -8.54 -10.84 19.36
C GLU A 352 -9.54 -11.99 19.67
N PRO A 353 -10.86 -11.90 19.39
CA PRO A 353 -11.77 -13.02 19.59
C PRO A 353 -11.50 -14.24 18.71
N LEU A 354 -10.83 -14.07 17.56
CA LEU A 354 -10.48 -15.16 16.63
C LEU A 354 -9.07 -15.71 16.86
N LYS A 355 -8.29 -15.11 17.76
CA LYS A 355 -6.87 -15.40 17.93
C LYS A 355 -6.51 -16.87 18.15
N GLU A 356 -7.36 -17.61 18.88
CA GLU A 356 -7.16 -19.04 19.16
C GLU A 356 -7.49 -19.92 17.94
N ALA A 357 -8.33 -19.44 17.01
CA ALA A 357 -8.67 -20.15 15.78
C ALA A 357 -7.69 -19.85 14.64
N ILE A 358 -7.00 -18.71 14.69
CA ILE A 358 -6.02 -18.29 13.68
C ILE A 358 -4.71 -19.07 13.86
N ASN A 359 -4.17 -19.59 12.77
CA ASN A 359 -2.83 -20.15 12.74
C ASN A 359 -1.77 -19.05 12.55
N TRP A 360 -0.67 -19.19 13.28
CA TRP A 360 0.39 -18.20 13.38
C TRP A 360 1.74 -18.85 13.11
N ASP A 361 2.59 -18.16 12.35
CA ASP A 361 3.95 -18.62 12.11
C ASP A 361 4.85 -18.45 13.35
N ASP A 362 6.07 -18.97 13.28
CA ASP A 362 7.07 -18.89 14.37
C ASP A 362 7.43 -17.46 14.81
N LYS A 363 7.07 -16.43 14.02
CA LYS A 363 7.31 -15.01 14.30
C LYS A 363 6.03 -14.28 14.75
N GLY A 364 4.92 -15.00 14.95
CA GLY A 364 3.64 -14.42 15.37
C GLY A 364 2.93 -13.62 14.28
N ARG A 365 3.17 -13.95 13.01
CA ARG A 365 2.46 -13.39 11.85
C ARG A 365 1.41 -14.38 11.37
N PHE A 366 0.46 -13.91 10.57
CA PHE A 366 -0.56 -14.77 9.97
C PHE A 366 0.06 -15.88 9.12
N GLU A 367 -0.39 -17.11 9.30
CA GLU A 367 -0.26 -18.14 8.28
C GLU A 367 -1.30 -17.88 7.19
N VAL A 368 -0.85 -17.87 5.94
CA VAL A 368 -1.67 -17.46 4.79
C VAL A 368 -1.52 -18.50 3.70
N THR A 369 -2.65 -18.95 3.16
CA THR A 369 -2.73 -19.91 2.06
C THR A 369 -2.30 -19.27 0.71
N PRO A 370 -2.06 -20.06 -0.36
CA PRO A 370 -1.65 -19.51 -1.67
C PRO A 370 -2.71 -18.65 -2.37
N ASN A 371 -3.94 -18.67 -1.85
CA ASN A 371 -5.07 -17.90 -2.36
C ASN A 371 -5.37 -16.69 -1.47
N HIS A 372 -4.42 -16.25 -0.66
CA HIS A 372 -4.54 -15.12 0.26
C HIS A 372 -5.62 -15.28 1.34
N HIS A 373 -6.00 -16.52 1.67
CA HIS A 373 -6.85 -16.76 2.85
C HIS A 373 -5.99 -16.89 4.09
N LEU A 374 -6.40 -16.26 5.19
CA LEU A 374 -5.89 -16.55 6.52
C LEU A 374 -6.17 -18.02 6.85
N ASP A 375 -5.16 -18.73 7.33
CA ASP A 375 -5.37 -20.09 7.82
C ASP A 375 -6.02 -20.04 9.21
N ILE A 376 -7.26 -20.53 9.29
CA ILE A 376 -8.14 -20.39 10.44
C ILE A 376 -9.04 -21.62 10.59
N ASP A 377 -9.16 -22.13 11.82
CA ASP A 377 -9.95 -23.35 12.14
C ASP A 377 -11.46 -23.04 12.29
N VAL A 378 -12.08 -22.49 11.24
CA VAL A 378 -13.53 -22.28 11.12
C VAL A 378 -13.97 -22.51 9.67
N THR A 379 -15.27 -22.65 9.42
CA THR A 379 -15.77 -23.01 8.07
C THR A 379 -15.85 -21.83 7.10
N GLY A 380 -15.88 -20.60 7.59
CA GLY A 380 -15.96 -19.40 6.76
C GLY A 380 -14.58 -18.87 6.38
N ASP A 381 -14.44 -18.35 5.17
CA ASP A 381 -13.15 -17.85 4.68
C ASP A 381 -12.83 -16.45 5.23
N VAL A 382 -11.56 -16.20 5.58
CA VAL A 382 -11.02 -14.85 5.83
C VAL A 382 -10.01 -14.51 4.74
N PHE A 383 -10.44 -13.76 3.75
CA PHE A 383 -9.60 -13.28 2.66
C PHE A 383 -8.79 -12.06 3.07
N LEU A 384 -7.48 -12.10 2.86
CA LEU A 384 -6.55 -11.04 3.22
C LEU A 384 -6.23 -10.18 2.01
N GLN A 385 -6.19 -8.88 2.24
CA GLN A 385 -5.79 -7.90 1.26
C GLN A 385 -4.70 -7.06 1.87
N ASN A 386 -3.48 -7.19 1.34
CA ASN A 386 -2.37 -6.35 1.75
C ASN A 386 -1.93 -6.62 3.21
N ALA A 387 -1.96 -7.86 3.69
CA ALA A 387 -1.47 -8.29 5.00
C ALA A 387 -0.42 -9.42 4.94
N GLU A 388 -0.13 -9.92 3.74
CA GLU A 388 0.57 -11.19 3.46
C GLU A 388 1.93 -11.01 2.77
N LEU A 389 2.56 -9.85 2.95
CA LEU A 389 3.86 -9.51 2.35
C LEU A 389 4.93 -10.58 2.66
N HIS A 390 4.94 -11.15 3.86
CA HIS A 390 5.92 -12.14 4.31
C HIS A 390 5.76 -13.53 3.66
N THR A 391 4.63 -13.80 3.01
CA THR A 391 4.38 -15.08 2.33
C THR A 391 4.32 -14.94 0.81
N HIS A 392 3.75 -13.84 0.30
CA HIS A 392 3.49 -13.62 -1.13
C HIS A 392 4.45 -12.60 -1.77
N GLY A 393 5.30 -11.94 -0.98
CA GLY A 393 6.36 -11.09 -1.49
C GLY A 393 5.90 -9.72 -1.98
N VAL A 394 6.80 -9.03 -2.70
CA VAL A 394 6.72 -7.58 -2.97
C VAL A 394 5.52 -7.13 -3.80
N GLY A 395 4.82 -8.05 -4.46
CA GLY A 395 3.62 -7.76 -5.24
C GLY A 395 2.37 -7.45 -4.40
N VAL A 396 2.35 -7.85 -3.12
CA VAL A 396 1.20 -7.68 -2.23
C VAL A 396 0.64 -6.24 -2.15
N PRO A 397 1.47 -5.19 -2.02
CA PRO A 397 1.03 -3.78 -2.05
C PRO A 397 0.79 -3.20 -3.45
N ASP A 398 1.09 -3.93 -4.53
CA ASP A 398 0.97 -3.42 -5.89
C ASP A 398 -0.50 -3.38 -6.35
N LEU A 399 -0.95 -2.24 -6.86
CA LEU A 399 -2.31 -2.07 -7.38
C LEU A 399 -2.57 -2.98 -8.61
N GLY A 400 -1.55 -3.26 -9.41
CA GLY A 400 -1.62 -4.13 -10.58
C GLY A 400 -1.93 -5.59 -10.26
N LEU A 401 -1.66 -6.05 -9.04
CA LEU A 401 -2.03 -7.38 -8.57
C LEU A 401 -3.34 -7.40 -7.76
N GLY A 402 -3.97 -6.24 -7.55
CA GLY A 402 -5.26 -6.15 -6.87
C GLY A 402 -6.37 -6.91 -7.60
N CYS A 403 -6.48 -6.74 -8.92
CA CYS A 403 -7.43 -7.49 -9.75
C CYS A 403 -7.19 -9.00 -9.69
N TYR A 404 -5.93 -9.42 -9.83
CA TYR A 404 -5.54 -10.84 -9.77
C TYR A 404 -6.00 -11.50 -8.46
N ARG A 405 -5.67 -10.88 -7.32
CA ARG A 405 -6.06 -11.37 -6.00
C ARG A 405 -7.57 -11.40 -5.84
N ASN A 406 -8.28 -10.34 -6.26
CA ASN A 406 -9.74 -10.28 -6.19
C ASN A 406 -10.42 -11.33 -7.06
N THR A 407 -9.92 -11.60 -8.27
CA THR A 407 -10.46 -12.62 -9.18
C THR A 407 -10.53 -13.99 -8.50
N LYS A 408 -9.45 -14.42 -7.83
CA LYS A 408 -9.43 -15.69 -7.09
C LYS A 408 -10.57 -15.77 -6.08
N PHE A 409 -10.78 -14.70 -5.31
CA PHE A 409 -11.79 -14.70 -4.25
C PHE A 409 -13.22 -14.59 -4.81
N VAL A 410 -13.45 -13.78 -5.85
CA VAL A 410 -14.75 -13.70 -6.52
C VAL A 410 -15.12 -15.05 -7.12
N ASN A 411 -14.20 -15.71 -7.83
CA ASN A 411 -14.41 -17.06 -8.39
C ASN A 411 -14.73 -18.08 -7.29
N ARG A 412 -14.05 -17.99 -6.15
CA ARG A 412 -14.30 -18.84 -4.97
C ARG A 412 -15.70 -18.62 -4.37
N LEU A 413 -16.17 -17.38 -4.29
CA LEU A 413 -17.50 -17.03 -3.77
C LEU A 413 -18.61 -17.52 -4.70
N VAL A 414 -18.47 -17.32 -6.02
CA VAL A 414 -19.50 -17.73 -6.99
C VAL A 414 -19.42 -19.22 -7.37
N GLY A 415 -18.34 -19.92 -7.02
CA GLY A 415 -18.15 -21.35 -7.27
C GLY A 415 -17.85 -21.71 -8.73
N ARG A 416 -17.37 -20.74 -9.53
CA ARG A 416 -16.93 -20.92 -10.92
C ARG A 416 -15.92 -19.85 -11.32
N GLU A 417 -15.30 -20.01 -12.48
CA GLU A 417 -14.53 -18.95 -13.13
C GLU A 417 -15.50 -17.88 -13.66
N ALA A 418 -15.68 -16.81 -12.88
CA ALA A 418 -16.41 -15.60 -13.29
C ALA A 418 -15.48 -14.62 -14.00
N TYR A 419 -14.25 -14.49 -13.50
CA TYR A 419 -13.16 -13.77 -14.13
C TYR A 419 -12.01 -14.72 -14.45
N PRO A 420 -11.28 -14.52 -15.56
CA PRO A 420 -10.19 -15.40 -15.95
C PRO A 420 -9.05 -15.34 -14.94
N GLU A 421 -8.54 -16.50 -14.54
CA GLU A 421 -7.33 -16.61 -13.74
C GLU A 421 -6.12 -16.70 -14.68
N ASP A 422 -5.46 -15.55 -14.86
CA ASP A 422 -4.29 -15.46 -15.72
C ASP A 422 -3.13 -16.29 -15.17
N ASN A 423 -2.57 -17.11 -16.05
CA ASN A 423 -1.38 -17.92 -15.81
C ASN A 423 -0.43 -17.74 -17.00
N ASP A 424 0.88 -17.71 -16.75
CA ASP A 424 1.90 -17.53 -17.80
C ASP A 424 1.83 -16.17 -18.51
N THR A 425 1.83 -15.11 -17.72
CA THR A 425 1.69 -13.71 -18.11
C THR A 425 3.02 -13.03 -18.47
N VAL A 426 4.15 -13.69 -18.21
CA VAL A 426 5.49 -13.12 -18.34
C VAL A 426 6.47 -14.01 -19.11
N TYR A 427 7.57 -13.40 -19.56
CA TYR A 427 8.61 -14.10 -20.32
C TYR A 427 9.65 -14.82 -19.46
N GLN A 428 9.75 -14.45 -18.17
CA GLN A 428 10.69 -15.05 -17.23
C GLN A 428 10.07 -16.26 -16.52
N ASP A 429 10.84 -17.34 -16.44
CA ASP A 429 10.52 -18.45 -15.56
C ASP A 429 11.24 -18.23 -14.22
N PHE A 430 10.49 -18.13 -13.11
CA PHE A 430 11.08 -17.95 -11.79
C PHE A 430 11.41 -19.29 -11.11
N ALA A 431 10.62 -20.33 -11.40
CA ALA A 431 10.80 -21.67 -10.86
C ALA A 431 11.64 -22.56 -11.79
N VAL A 432 12.52 -23.40 -11.20
CA VAL A 432 13.29 -24.41 -11.94
C VAL A 432 12.37 -25.41 -12.65
N GLU A 433 11.21 -25.72 -12.07
CA GLU A 433 10.19 -26.57 -12.71
C GLU A 433 9.76 -26.03 -14.07
N GLN A 434 9.25 -24.79 -14.05
CA GLN A 434 8.71 -24.09 -15.20
C GLN A 434 9.76 -23.98 -16.31
N PHE A 435 11.01 -23.62 -15.94
CA PHE A 435 12.10 -23.54 -16.92
C PHE A 435 12.44 -24.91 -17.53
N VAL A 436 12.50 -25.97 -16.72
CA VAL A 436 12.83 -27.32 -17.21
C VAL A 436 11.75 -27.87 -18.15
N GLU A 437 10.47 -27.60 -17.87
CA GLU A 437 9.36 -28.02 -18.72
C GLU A 437 9.38 -27.33 -20.09
N ARG A 438 9.74 -26.04 -20.13
CA ARG A 438 9.77 -25.23 -21.36
C ARG A 438 11.05 -25.39 -22.15
N ALA A 439 12.18 -25.61 -21.49
CA ALA A 439 13.48 -25.68 -22.12
C ALA A 439 13.82 -27.13 -22.54
N PRO A 440 13.82 -27.46 -23.85
CA PRO A 440 13.96 -28.84 -24.34
C PRO A 440 15.32 -29.50 -24.07
N SER A 441 16.30 -28.74 -23.56
CA SER A 441 17.63 -29.23 -23.20
C SER A 441 17.92 -29.15 -21.70
N ALA A 442 16.92 -28.79 -20.88
CA ALA A 442 17.04 -28.73 -19.44
C ALA A 442 16.53 -30.03 -18.81
N SER A 443 17.15 -30.44 -17.69
CA SER A 443 16.69 -31.58 -16.88
C SER A 443 17.12 -31.37 -15.43
N ARG A 444 16.30 -31.83 -14.49
CA ARG A 444 16.64 -31.80 -13.05
C ARG A 444 17.71 -32.84 -12.73
N GLN A 445 18.57 -32.52 -11.77
CA GLN A 445 19.43 -33.52 -11.17
C GLN A 445 18.61 -34.39 -10.19
N PRO A 446 18.82 -35.72 -10.14
CA PRO A 446 18.12 -36.58 -9.20
C PRO A 446 18.36 -36.16 -7.74
N GLY A 447 17.28 -35.95 -6.97
CA GLY A 447 17.35 -35.63 -5.54
C GLY A 447 17.56 -34.15 -5.19
N SER A 448 17.36 -33.22 -6.13
CA SER A 448 17.52 -31.77 -5.91
C SER A 448 16.19 -31.03 -5.67
N GLU A 449 15.15 -31.72 -5.22
CA GLU A 449 13.84 -31.11 -4.95
C GLU A 449 13.91 -30.26 -3.68
N ALA A 450 13.41 -29.02 -3.77
CA ALA A 450 13.23 -28.18 -2.59
C ALA A 450 12.00 -28.67 -1.82
N THR A 451 12.09 -28.70 -0.49
CA THR A 451 10.92 -28.92 0.37
C THR A 451 10.10 -27.63 0.39
N PRO A 452 8.85 -27.62 -0.12
CA PRO A 452 7.99 -26.44 -0.08
C PRO A 452 7.61 -26.09 1.36
N THR A 453 7.07 -24.89 1.56
CA THR A 453 6.53 -24.45 2.88
C THR A 453 5.49 -25.41 3.46
N ASN A 454 4.75 -26.16 2.61
CA ASN A 454 3.58 -26.94 3.02
C ASN A 454 3.86 -28.39 3.51
N ASP A 455 5.10 -28.72 3.88
CA ASP A 455 5.49 -30.09 4.27
C ASP A 455 5.74 -30.29 5.79
N ASN A 456 5.27 -29.37 6.65
CA ASN A 456 5.28 -29.58 8.12
C ASN A 456 3.90 -29.44 8.75
#